data_AF-A0A962RC98-F1
#
_entry.id   AF-A0A962RC98-F1
#
_cell.length_a   1.000
_cell.length_b   1.000
_cell.length_c   1.000
_cell.angle_alpha   90.00
_cell.angle_beta   90.00
_cell.angle_gamma   90.00
#
_symmetry.space_group_name_H-M   'P 1'
#
loop_
_entity.id
_entity.type
_entity.pdbx_description
1 polymer ?
#
loop_
_entity_poly.entity_id
_entity_poly.type
_entity_poly.pdbx_seq_one_letter_code
_entity_poly.pdbx_strand_id
1 'polypeptide(L)'
;AVNWDFVNKHTIFATGPYDIGYGMRNTDKYAYEAEKDTQAMELAKVLDANEAIAMRRKEGDVMEMKNAGSAGAHWAISFEDFKTALQPYTLDFVAQLAKGDDNESLEDFKKKLQQLADIYASDRKIVSFWTMG
;
A
#
# COMPACT_ATOMS: atom_id res chain seq x y z
N ALA A 1 -14.39 16.65 0.84
CA ALA A 1 -13.60 17.79 0.31
C ALA A 1 -12.26 17.88 1.07
N VAL A 2 -11.23 18.56 0.56
CA VAL A 2 -9.93 18.70 1.26
C VAL A 2 -9.92 20.01 2.07
N ASN A 3 -9.56 19.95 3.35
CA ASN A 3 -9.37 21.14 4.20
C ASN A 3 -8.02 21.81 3.90
N TRP A 4 -7.99 22.63 2.86
CA TRP A 4 -6.77 23.29 2.39
C TRP A 4 -6.13 24.24 3.39
N ASP A 5 -6.93 24.94 4.20
CA ASP A 5 -6.42 25.83 5.24
C ASP A 5 -5.57 25.09 6.26
N PHE A 6 -6.02 23.91 6.68
CA PHE A 6 -5.27 23.05 7.59
C PHE A 6 -4.04 22.45 6.91
N VAL A 7 -4.22 21.85 5.72
CA VAL A 7 -3.15 21.21 4.96
C VAL A 7 -1.99 22.17 4.74
N ASN A 8 -2.26 23.38 4.26
CA ASN A 8 -1.23 24.36 3.93
C ASN A 8 -0.50 24.91 5.17
N LYS A 9 -1.11 24.90 6.35
CA LYS A 9 -0.53 25.45 7.58
C LYS A 9 0.17 24.40 8.45
N HIS A 10 -0.23 23.13 8.37
CA HIS A 10 0.10 22.13 9.38
C HIS A 10 0.60 20.79 8.82
N THR A 11 0.77 20.66 7.50
CA THR A 11 1.18 19.38 6.90
C THR A 11 2.28 19.55 5.86
N ILE A 12 3.01 18.46 5.63
CA ILE A 12 3.86 18.24 4.46
C ILE A 12 3.46 16.92 3.83
N PHE A 13 3.79 16.73 2.55
CA PHE A 13 3.65 15.44 1.88
C PHE A 13 5.02 14.77 1.81
N ALA A 14 5.07 13.47 2.09
CA ALA A 14 6.28 12.68 2.01
C ALA A 14 5.99 11.31 1.39
N THR A 15 7.02 10.68 0.83
CA THR A 15 7.00 9.29 0.40
C THR A 15 8.30 8.60 0.81
N GLY A 16 8.35 7.27 0.66
CA GLY A 16 9.49 6.44 1.01
C GLY A 16 9.73 5.32 -0.02
N PRO A 17 10.79 4.51 0.17
CA PRO A 17 11.03 3.35 -0.67
C PRO A 17 9.95 2.29 -0.44
N TYR A 18 9.57 1.57 -1.49
CA TYR A 18 8.57 0.49 -1.44
C TYR A 18 9.20 -0.91 -1.37
N ASP A 19 10.48 -1.03 -1.72
CA ASP A 19 11.27 -2.26 -1.83
C ASP A 19 12.06 -2.54 -0.54
N ILE A 20 11.31 -2.70 0.56
CA ILE A 20 11.84 -2.70 1.94
C ILE A 20 11.92 -4.09 2.61
N GLY A 21 11.58 -5.17 1.88
CA GLY A 21 11.56 -6.52 2.43
C GLY A 21 10.54 -6.73 3.56
N TYR A 22 10.70 -7.81 4.30
CA TYR A 22 9.82 -8.27 5.38
C TYR A 22 10.57 -8.43 6.71
N GLY A 23 11.81 -7.94 6.79
CA GLY A 23 12.62 -7.99 8.02
C GLY A 23 13.19 -9.38 8.30
N MET A 24 13.32 -10.21 7.26
CA MET A 24 13.97 -11.51 7.36
C MET A 24 15.49 -11.35 7.24
N ARG A 25 16.23 -12.46 7.30
CA ARG A 25 17.70 -12.43 7.15
C ARG A 25 18.03 -12.27 5.67
N ASN A 26 19.13 -11.62 5.33
CA ASN A 26 19.57 -11.54 3.91
C ASN A 26 20.35 -12.79 3.44
N THR A 27 20.13 -13.96 4.05
CA THR A 27 20.85 -15.20 3.74
C THR A 27 20.01 -16.44 4.00
N ASP A 28 20.07 -17.41 3.08
CA ASP A 28 19.41 -18.71 3.18
C ASP A 28 20.22 -19.74 4.01
N LYS A 29 21.41 -19.39 4.49
CA LYS A 29 22.29 -20.28 5.27
C LYS A 29 21.60 -20.96 6.45
N TYR A 30 20.62 -20.27 7.04
CA TYR A 30 19.87 -20.74 8.21
C TYR A 30 18.44 -21.18 7.88
N ALA A 31 18.04 -21.11 6.61
CA ALA A 31 16.71 -21.52 6.17
C ALA A 31 16.67 -23.02 5.94
N TYR A 32 15.55 -23.65 6.29
CA TYR A 32 15.28 -25.01 5.82
C TYR A 32 15.00 -24.99 4.31
N GLU A 33 15.19 -26.12 3.62
CA GLU A 33 14.90 -26.21 2.18
C GLU A 33 13.47 -25.78 1.83
N ALA A 34 12.50 -26.06 2.72
CA ALA A 34 11.10 -25.67 2.56
C ALA A 34 10.83 -24.16 2.76
N GLU A 35 11.81 -23.40 3.24
CA GLU A 35 11.69 -21.95 3.50
C GLU A 35 12.52 -21.11 2.54
N LYS A 36 13.34 -21.75 1.68
CA LYS A 36 14.23 -21.05 0.76
C LYS A 36 13.49 -20.20 -0.27
N ASP A 37 12.28 -20.63 -0.66
CA ASP A 37 11.39 -19.85 -1.51
C ASP A 37 10.96 -18.55 -0.84
N THR A 38 10.57 -18.62 0.43
CA THR A 38 10.20 -17.46 1.25
C THR A 38 11.41 -16.55 1.46
N GLN A 39 12.59 -17.13 1.72
CA GLN A 39 13.83 -16.37 1.82
C GLN A 39 14.25 -15.71 0.50
N ALA A 40 13.93 -16.30 -0.65
CA ALA A 40 14.15 -15.67 -1.93
C ALA A 40 13.22 -14.45 -2.11
N MET A 41 11.96 -14.54 -1.65
CA MET A 41 11.00 -13.43 -1.69
C MET A 41 11.43 -12.22 -0.83
N GLU A 42 12.15 -12.44 0.27
CA GLU A 42 12.77 -11.35 1.06
C GLU A 42 13.74 -10.52 0.21
N LEU A 43 14.47 -11.16 -0.70
CA LEU A 43 15.53 -10.50 -1.46
C LEU A 43 14.99 -9.88 -2.75
N ALA A 44 14.09 -10.60 -3.44
CA ALA A 44 13.47 -10.12 -4.65
C ALA A 44 12.13 -10.80 -4.91
N LYS A 45 11.19 -10.07 -5.49
CA LYS A 45 9.88 -10.59 -5.90
C LYS A 45 9.59 -10.28 -7.36
N VAL A 46 8.99 -11.25 -8.05
CA VAL A 46 8.37 -11.02 -9.36
C VAL A 46 6.99 -10.42 -9.11
N LEU A 47 6.75 -9.24 -9.65
CA LEU A 47 5.51 -8.50 -9.42
C LEU A 47 4.33 -9.21 -10.09
N ASP A 48 3.29 -9.47 -9.30
CA ASP A 48 2.00 -9.87 -9.84
C ASP A 48 1.26 -8.68 -10.49
N ALA A 49 0.13 -8.94 -11.14
CA ALA A 49 -0.66 -7.92 -11.82
C ALA A 49 -1.11 -6.78 -10.87
N ASN A 50 -1.48 -7.09 -9.63
CA ASN A 50 -1.98 -6.10 -8.67
C ASN A 50 -0.83 -5.23 -8.13
N GLU A 51 0.29 -5.85 -7.80
CA GLU A 51 1.49 -5.14 -7.35
C GLU A 51 2.05 -4.25 -8.47
N ALA A 52 2.06 -4.75 -9.70
CA ALA A 52 2.48 -3.97 -10.86
C ALA A 52 1.59 -2.73 -11.05
N ILE A 53 0.28 -2.86 -10.93
CA ILE A 53 -0.65 -1.71 -10.99
C ILE A 53 -0.33 -0.70 -9.88
N ALA A 54 -0.21 -1.16 -8.63
CA ALA A 54 0.04 -0.29 -7.47
C ALA A 54 1.38 0.45 -7.58
N MET A 55 2.42 -0.22 -8.11
CA MET A 55 3.76 0.34 -8.29
C MET A 55 3.96 1.04 -9.64
N ARG A 56 2.94 1.04 -10.51
CA ARG A 56 3.00 1.57 -11.89
C ARG A 56 4.12 0.93 -12.72
N ARG A 57 4.30 -0.36 -12.50
CA ARG A 57 5.25 -1.24 -13.20
C ARG A 57 4.49 -2.20 -14.10
N LYS A 58 5.23 -3.12 -14.73
CA LYS A 58 4.64 -4.18 -15.55
C LYS A 58 4.60 -5.48 -14.75
N GLU A 59 3.56 -6.27 -14.97
CA GLU A 59 3.50 -7.63 -14.43
C GLU A 59 4.71 -8.44 -14.94
N GLY A 60 5.29 -9.26 -14.07
CA GLY A 60 6.49 -10.04 -14.37
C GLY A 60 7.81 -9.27 -14.20
N ASP A 61 7.76 -7.96 -13.95
CA ASP A 61 8.95 -7.21 -13.55
C ASP A 61 9.51 -7.76 -12.23
N VAL A 62 10.84 -7.83 -12.12
CA VAL A 62 11.50 -8.16 -10.86
C VAL A 62 11.71 -6.89 -10.03
N MET A 63 11.34 -6.95 -8.76
CA MET A 63 11.64 -5.96 -7.74
C MET A 63 12.61 -6.55 -6.73
N GLU A 64 13.83 -6.04 -6.73
CA GLU A 64 14.85 -6.36 -5.71
C GLU A 64 14.64 -5.44 -4.49
N MET A 65 14.71 -5.98 -3.28
CA MET A 65 14.51 -5.25 -2.01
C MET A 65 15.79 -4.49 -1.60
N LYS A 66 16.09 -3.38 -2.27
CA LYS A 66 17.36 -2.64 -2.06
C LYS A 66 17.33 -1.77 -0.81
N ASN A 67 16.15 -1.49 -0.29
CA ASN A 67 15.95 -0.53 0.79
C ASN A 67 15.59 -1.19 2.13
N ALA A 68 15.76 -2.51 2.28
CA ALA A 68 15.49 -3.23 3.53
C ALA A 68 16.28 -2.68 4.73
N GLY A 69 17.54 -2.25 4.52
CA GLY A 69 18.36 -1.61 5.56
C GLY A 69 18.00 -0.16 5.88
N SER A 70 17.11 0.46 5.10
CA SER A 70 16.72 1.87 5.20
C SER A 70 15.20 2.06 5.08
N ALA A 71 14.42 1.09 5.56
CA ALA A 71 12.96 1.07 5.41
C ALA A 71 12.22 2.29 5.99
N GLY A 72 12.83 3.00 6.95
CA GLY A 72 12.28 4.24 7.53
C GLY A 72 12.63 5.52 6.78
N ALA A 73 13.43 5.43 5.71
CA ALA A 73 13.80 6.59 4.90
C ALA A 73 12.57 7.19 4.20
N HIS A 74 12.49 8.52 4.19
CA HIS A 74 11.44 9.25 3.49
C HIS A 74 11.95 10.61 3.03
N TRP A 75 11.31 11.17 2.01
CA TRP A 75 11.61 12.50 1.48
C TRP A 75 10.33 13.27 1.20
N ALA A 76 10.43 14.59 1.25
CA ALA A 76 9.31 15.48 0.94
C ALA A 76 8.95 15.40 -0.55
N ILE A 77 7.66 15.45 -0.85
CA ILE A 77 7.09 15.47 -2.20
C ILE A 77 6.06 16.59 -2.34
N SER A 78 5.63 16.87 -3.57
CA SER A 78 4.51 17.79 -3.80
C SER A 78 3.17 17.11 -3.54
N PHE A 79 2.11 17.92 -3.37
CA PHE A 79 0.74 17.41 -3.36
C PHE A 79 0.37 16.72 -4.67
N GLU A 80 0.86 17.21 -5.81
CA GLU A 80 0.57 16.59 -7.10
C GLU A 80 1.25 15.21 -7.22
N ASP A 81 2.44 15.02 -6.67
CA ASP A 81 3.08 13.70 -6.60
C ASP A 81 2.25 12.75 -5.72
N PHE A 82 1.80 13.22 -4.57
CA PHE A 82 0.95 12.44 -3.65
C PHE A 82 -0.37 12.03 -4.32
N LYS A 83 -1.08 12.98 -4.94
CA LYS A 83 -2.30 12.72 -5.70
C LYS A 83 -2.06 11.75 -6.85
N THR A 84 -0.95 11.93 -7.57
CA THR A 84 -0.55 11.05 -8.66
C THR A 84 -0.37 9.64 -8.12
N ALA A 85 0.43 9.45 -7.06
CA ALA A 85 0.66 8.15 -6.42
C ALA A 85 -0.63 7.40 -6.03
N LEU A 86 -1.69 8.12 -5.64
CA LEU A 86 -2.99 7.53 -5.29
C LEU A 86 -3.86 7.11 -6.49
N GLN A 87 -3.57 7.56 -7.72
CA GLN A 87 -4.41 7.29 -8.90
C GLN A 87 -4.71 5.79 -9.17
N PRO A 88 -3.78 4.83 -8.97
CA PRO A 88 -4.07 3.42 -9.21
C PRO A 88 -5.13 2.83 -8.26
N TYR A 89 -5.32 3.44 -7.09
CA TYR A 89 -6.24 2.98 -6.05
C TYR A 89 -7.69 3.39 -6.34
N THR A 90 -8.20 2.96 -7.49
CA THR A 90 -9.60 3.17 -7.88
C THR A 90 -10.54 2.28 -7.06
N LEU A 91 -11.82 2.64 -7.00
CA LEU A 91 -12.83 1.83 -6.32
C LEU A 91 -12.87 0.39 -6.85
N ASP A 92 -12.79 0.21 -8.17
CA ASP A 92 -12.81 -1.11 -8.79
C ASP A 92 -11.57 -1.94 -8.44
N PHE A 93 -10.39 -1.33 -8.51
CA PHE A 93 -9.13 -2.01 -8.16
C PHE A 93 -9.11 -2.42 -6.68
N VAL A 94 -9.41 -1.47 -5.78
CA VAL A 94 -9.41 -1.73 -4.33
C VAL A 94 -10.47 -2.75 -3.94
N ALA A 95 -11.67 -2.68 -4.54
CA ALA A 95 -12.74 -3.63 -4.24
C ALA A 95 -12.37 -5.06 -4.65
N GLN A 96 -11.75 -5.24 -5.82
CA GLN A 96 -11.29 -6.55 -6.28
C GLN A 96 -10.17 -7.10 -5.41
N LEU A 97 -9.24 -6.23 -4.98
CA LEU A 97 -8.09 -6.63 -4.18
C LEU A 97 -8.47 -6.96 -2.72
N ALA A 98 -9.33 -6.16 -2.10
CA ALA A 98 -9.54 -6.20 -0.65
C ALA A 98 -10.76 -7.02 -0.20
N LYS A 99 -11.64 -7.45 -1.13
CA LYS A 99 -12.83 -8.22 -0.76
C LYS A 99 -12.42 -9.60 -0.20
N GLY A 100 -12.71 -9.82 1.07
CA GLY A 100 -12.40 -11.07 1.77
C GLY A 100 -13.59 -11.97 2.10
N ASP A 101 -14.83 -11.49 1.98
CA ASP A 101 -16.04 -12.30 2.27
C ASP A 101 -16.61 -12.89 0.98
N ASP A 102 -16.56 -14.22 0.83
CA ASP A 102 -17.06 -14.94 -0.35
C ASP A 102 -18.58 -14.81 -0.56
N ASN A 103 -19.35 -14.58 0.51
CA ASN A 103 -20.81 -14.46 0.42
C ASN A 103 -21.27 -13.05 0.04
N GLU A 104 -20.39 -12.06 0.14
CA GLU A 104 -20.67 -10.69 -0.28
C GLU A 104 -20.49 -10.53 -1.80
N SER A 105 -21.36 -9.75 -2.44
CA SER A 105 -21.17 -9.36 -3.83
C SER A 105 -20.12 -8.25 -3.94
N LEU A 106 -19.37 -8.19 -5.05
CA LEU A 106 -18.39 -7.11 -5.27
C LEU A 106 -19.06 -5.72 -5.23
N GLU A 107 -20.29 -5.61 -5.73
CA GLU A 107 -21.04 -4.35 -5.76
C GLU A 107 -21.46 -3.89 -4.36
N ASP A 108 -21.79 -4.82 -3.46
CA ASP A 108 -22.11 -4.47 -2.07
C ASP A 108 -20.84 -4.05 -1.31
N PHE A 109 -19.71 -4.72 -1.56
CA PHE A 109 -18.42 -4.32 -1.01
C PHE A 109 -17.99 -2.92 -1.48
N LYS A 110 -18.17 -2.61 -2.78
CA LYS A 110 -17.92 -1.26 -3.32
C LYS A 110 -18.76 -0.19 -2.61
N LYS A 111 -20.04 -0.47 -2.34
CA LYS A 111 -20.90 0.46 -1.58
C LYS A 111 -20.35 0.69 -0.17
N LYS A 112 -19.86 -0.34 0.53
CA LYS A 112 -19.24 -0.20 1.85
C LYS A 112 -17.98 0.66 1.80
N LEU A 113 -17.11 0.44 0.81
CA LEU A 113 -15.91 1.26 0.61
C LEU A 113 -16.28 2.74 0.37
N GLN A 114 -17.26 3.01 -0.50
CA GLN A 114 -17.72 4.36 -0.76
C GLN A 114 -18.34 5.01 0.49
N GLN A 115 -19.17 4.28 1.24
CA GLN A 115 -19.74 4.76 2.50
C GLN A 115 -18.65 5.12 3.52
N LEU A 116 -17.61 4.30 3.64
CA LEU A 116 -16.48 4.59 4.52
C LEU A 116 -15.71 5.84 4.07
N ALA A 117 -15.41 5.95 2.77
CA ALA A 117 -14.75 7.13 2.20
C ALA A 117 -15.59 8.41 2.40
N ASP A 118 -16.91 8.32 2.23
CA ASP A 118 -17.84 9.43 2.41
C ASP A 118 -17.86 9.90 3.88
N ILE A 119 -17.76 8.98 4.85
CA ILE A 119 -17.63 9.33 6.28
C ILE A 119 -16.36 10.17 6.48
N TYR A 120 -15.20 9.72 5.99
CA TYR A 120 -13.94 10.45 6.10
C TYR A 120 -13.93 11.78 5.34
N ALA A 121 -14.67 11.88 4.23
CA ALA A 121 -14.77 13.10 3.44
C ALA A 121 -15.79 14.12 3.96
N SER A 122 -16.57 13.75 4.99
CA SER A 122 -17.61 14.57 5.61
C SER A 122 -17.08 15.50 6.71
N ASP A 123 -17.90 16.45 7.13
CA ASP A 123 -17.59 17.38 8.24
C ASP A 123 -17.85 16.77 9.63
N ARG A 124 -18.02 15.44 9.73
CA ARG A 124 -18.30 14.75 11.00
C ARG A 124 -17.03 14.68 11.85
N LYS A 125 -17.23 14.65 13.17
CA LYS A 125 -16.15 14.29 14.11
C LYS A 125 -15.94 12.78 14.07
N ILE A 126 -14.72 12.35 13.76
CA ILE A 126 -14.36 10.95 13.54
C ILE A 126 -13.32 10.54 14.58
N VAL A 127 -13.48 9.33 15.11
CA VAL A 127 -12.46 8.66 15.92
C VAL A 127 -12.16 7.33 15.23
N SER A 128 -10.90 7.12 14.85
CA SER A 128 -10.44 5.89 14.22
C SER A 128 -9.73 5.03 15.26
N PHE A 129 -10.21 3.81 15.48
CA PHE A 129 -9.59 2.84 16.38
C PHE A 129 -8.91 1.74 15.57
N TRP A 130 -7.69 1.38 15.97
CA TRP A 130 -6.94 0.23 15.46
C TRP A 130 -6.13 -0.37 16.61
N THR A 131 -5.63 -1.60 16.46
CA THR A 131 -4.78 -2.25 17.48
C THR A 131 -3.71 -3.11 16.82
N MET A 132 -3.84 -4.43 16.76
CA MET A 132 -2.82 -5.35 16.20
C MET A 132 -3.14 -5.81 14.76
N GLY A 133 -4.06 -5.11 14.09
CA GLY A 133 -4.56 -5.47 12.76
C GLY A 133 -3.73 -4.88 11.63
#